data_AF-A0A1S0TKN2-F1
#
_entry.id   AF-A0A1S0TKN2-F1
#
_cell.length_a   1.000
_cell.length_b   1.000
_cell.length_c   1.000
_cell.angle_alpha   90.00
_cell.angle_beta   90.00
_cell.angle_gamma   90.00
#
_symmetry.space_group_name_H-M   'P 1'
#
loop_
_entity.id
_entity.type
_entity.pdbx_description
1 polymer ?
#
loop_
_entity_poly.entity_id
_entity_poly.type
_entity_poly.pdbx_seq_one_letter_code
_entity_poly.pdbx_strand_id
1 'polypeptide(L)'
;MIEAVGHEYLPQFFEILRDRLRPGGKAFLQAIIYPELNYKRYRHSSDFIKKYIFPGGHLPSEQAIREALPPELSITKIIHIGQHYAPTLDLWY
;
A
#
# COMPACT_ATOMS: atom_id res chain seq x y z
N MET A 1 -8.40 4.00 -1.03
CA MET A 1 -7.49 2.84 -0.94
C MET A 1 -6.10 3.33 -0.56
N ILE A 2 -5.21 2.47 -0.06
CA ILE A 2 -3.88 2.89 0.44
C ILE A 2 -2.99 3.46 -0.68
N GLU A 3 -3.24 3.06 -1.92
CA GLU A 3 -2.55 3.52 -3.13
C GLU A 3 -2.80 4.99 -3.45
N ALA A 4 -3.81 5.61 -2.85
CA ALA A 4 -4.12 7.04 -3.00
C ALA A 4 -3.70 7.87 -1.78
N VAL A 5 -3.03 7.26 -0.79
CA VAL A 5 -2.64 7.93 0.46
C VAL A 5 -1.36 8.74 0.27
N GLY A 6 -0.39 8.22 -0.48
CA GLY A 6 0.93 8.83 -0.61
C GLY A 6 1.86 8.46 0.55
N HIS A 7 3.17 8.42 0.28
CA HIS A 7 4.15 7.94 1.26
C HIS A 7 4.10 8.71 2.59
N GLU A 8 4.03 10.04 2.52
CA GLU A 8 4.13 10.93 3.70
C GLU A 8 2.98 10.73 4.69
N TYR A 9 1.85 10.21 4.21
CA TYR A 9 0.64 10.03 5.00
C TYR A 9 0.42 8.58 5.46
N LEU A 10 1.34 7.66 5.14
CA LEU A 10 1.24 6.26 5.60
C LEU A 10 1.15 6.16 7.13
N PRO A 11 1.96 6.88 7.94
CA PRO A 11 1.84 6.81 9.40
C PRO A 11 0.45 7.26 9.87
N GLN A 12 -0.06 8.39 9.36
CA GLN A 12 -1.38 8.89 9.71
C GLN A 12 -2.49 7.91 9.30
N PHE A 13 -2.36 7.25 8.14
CA PHE A 13 -3.31 6.24 7.70
C PHE A 13 -3.41 5.08 8.70
N PHE A 14 -2.28 4.57 9.19
CA PHE A 14 -2.28 3.47 10.17
C PHE A 14 -2.67 3.91 11.58
N GLU A 15 -2.40 5.16 11.98
CA GLU A 15 -2.95 5.73 13.22
C GLU A 15 -4.48 5.79 13.18
N ILE A 16 -5.05 6.31 12.10
CA ILE A 16 -6.50 6.32 11.91
C ILE A 16 -7.06 4.90 11.91
N LEU A 17 -6.39 3.95 11.25
CA LEU A 17 -6.82 2.55 11.25
C LEU A 17 -6.84 1.98 12.68
N ARG A 18 -5.80 2.24 13.47
CA ARG A 18 -5.70 1.83 14.87
C ARG A 18 -6.86 2.40 15.69
N ASP A 19 -7.12 3.70 15.58
CA ASP A 19 -8.17 4.38 16.34
C ASP A 19 -9.58 3.88 16.03
N ARG A 20 -9.80 3.33 14.83
CA ARG A 20 -11.10 2.79 14.41
C ARG A 20 -11.28 1.31 14.71
N LEU A 21 -10.24 0.61 15.14
CA LEU A 21 -10.33 -0.77 15.58
C LEU A 21 -10.73 -0.82 17.06
N ARG A 22 -11.69 -1.71 17.38
CA ARG A 22 -11.94 -2.10 18.77
C ARG A 22 -10.68 -2.78 19.35
N PRO A 23 -10.48 -2.79 20.67
CA PRO A 23 -9.41 -3.58 21.30
C PRO A 23 -9.44 -5.04 20.84
N GLY A 24 -8.30 -5.56 20.38
CA GLY A 24 -8.18 -6.91 19.79
C GLY A 24 -8.82 -7.07 18.40
N GLY A 25 -9.29 -5.98 17.78
CA GLY A 25 -9.80 -5.96 16.42
C GLY A 25 -8.72 -6.30 15.39
N LYS A 26 -9.16 -6.76 14.22
CA LYS A 26 -8.29 -7.07 13.08
C LYS A 26 -8.77 -6.29 11.86
N ALA A 27 -7.83 -5.75 11.11
CA ALA A 27 -8.08 -5.20 9.78
C ALA A 27 -7.50 -6.14 8.72
N PHE A 28 -8.13 -6.14 7.55
CA PHE A 28 -7.56 -6.69 6.33
C PHE A 28 -7.28 -5.54 5.38
N LEU A 29 -6.02 -5.43 4.95
CA LEU A 29 -5.57 -4.44 3.98
C LEU A 29 -5.06 -5.17 2.75
N GLN A 30 -5.76 -4.99 1.63
CA GLN A 30 -5.28 -5.37 0.31
C GLN A 30 -4.66 -4.15 -0.36
N ALA A 31 -3.47 -4.32 -0.94
CA ALA A 31 -2.73 -3.25 -1.59
C ALA A 31 -1.93 -3.78 -2.79
N ILE A 32 -1.81 -2.96 -3.83
CA ILE A 32 -0.74 -3.10 -4.82
C ILE A 32 0.53 -2.51 -4.20
N ILE A 33 1.63 -3.26 -4.21
CA ILE A 33 2.90 -2.84 -3.60
C ILE A 33 4.02 -2.72 -4.63
N TYR A 34 5.02 -1.90 -4.31
CA TYR A 34 6.21 -1.71 -5.13
C TYR A 34 7.43 -2.47 -4.57
N PRO A 35 8.32 -3.03 -5.41
CA PRO A 35 9.53 -3.69 -4.94
C PRO A 35 10.46 -2.77 -4.14
N GLU A 36 10.97 -3.25 -3.01
CA GLU A 36 11.78 -2.45 -2.08
C GLU A 36 13.03 -1.85 -2.72
N LEU A 37 13.76 -2.66 -3.51
CA LEU A 37 15.04 -2.26 -4.12
C LEU A 37 14.97 -0.92 -4.88
N ASN A 38 13.81 -0.60 -5.45
CA ASN A 38 13.61 0.59 -6.27
C ASN A 38 12.67 1.61 -5.62
N TYR A 39 12.18 1.37 -4.40
CA TYR A 39 11.11 2.15 -3.79
C TYR A 39 11.50 3.62 -3.56
N LYS A 40 12.72 3.86 -3.05
CA LYS A 40 13.24 5.23 -2.84
C LYS A 40 13.32 6.04 -4.13
N ARG A 41 13.65 5.41 -5.27
CA ARG A 41 13.63 6.10 -6.56
C ARG A 41 12.19 6.31 -7.04
N TYR A 42 11.37 5.26 -6.95
CA TYR A 42 9.98 5.26 -7.37
C TYR A 42 9.16 6.40 -6.74
N ARG A 43 9.26 6.58 -5.42
CA ARG A 43 8.49 7.60 -4.68
C ARG A 43 8.77 9.04 -5.13
N HIS A 44 9.91 9.29 -5.76
CA HIS A 44 10.31 10.61 -6.28
C HIS A 44 10.23 10.70 -7.81
N SER A 45 9.64 9.69 -8.46
CA SER A 45 9.44 9.65 -9.91
C SER A 45 7.97 9.78 -10.29
N SER A 46 7.75 10.18 -11.55
CA SER A 46 6.47 10.08 -12.24
C SER A 46 6.64 9.22 -13.49
N ASP A 47 5.67 8.36 -13.76
CA ASP A 47 5.58 7.53 -14.96
C ASP A 47 4.26 7.79 -15.70
N PHE A 48 3.98 7.01 -16.76
CA PHE A 48 2.74 7.12 -17.51
C PHE A 48 1.50 6.89 -16.64
N ILE A 49 1.55 5.88 -15.76
CA ILE A 49 0.42 5.52 -14.88
C ILE A 49 0.11 6.68 -13.93
N LYS A 50 1.13 7.22 -13.25
CA LYS A 50 0.97 8.37 -12.34
C LYS A 50 0.61 9.67 -13.07
N LYS A 51 0.93 9.80 -14.35
CA LYS A 51 0.60 11.01 -15.13
C LYS A 51 -0.81 10.99 -15.70
N TYR A 52 -1.27 9.84 -16.19
CA TYR A 52 -2.49 9.76 -17.02
C TYR A 52 -3.59 8.85 -16.47
N ILE A 53 -3.27 7.84 -15.66
CA ILE A 53 -4.26 6.86 -15.18
C ILE A 53 -4.64 7.15 -13.73
N PHE A 54 -3.64 7.26 -12.85
CA PHE A 54 -3.82 7.53 -11.42
C PHE A 54 -2.95 8.70 -10.96
N PRO A 55 -3.34 9.96 -11.26
CA PRO A 55 -2.67 11.15 -10.75
C PRO A 55 -2.58 11.14 -9.21
N GLY A 56 -1.36 11.31 -8.70
CA GLY A 56 -1.08 11.25 -7.26
C GLY A 56 -1.00 9.84 -6.66
N GLY A 57 -1.21 8.79 -7.47
CA GLY A 57 -1.11 7.40 -7.03
C GLY A 57 0.28 7.03 -6.53
N HIS A 58 0.33 6.23 -5.47
CA HIS A 58 1.55 5.80 -4.79
C HIS A 58 1.43 4.36 -4.31
N LEU A 59 2.28 3.48 -4.83
CA LEU A 59 2.36 2.09 -4.43
C LEU A 59 3.36 1.94 -3.29
N PRO A 60 2.94 1.73 -2.03
CA PRO A 60 3.87 1.56 -0.92
C PRO A 60 4.68 0.26 -1.09
N SER A 61 5.90 0.23 -0.56
CA SER A 61 6.62 -1.04 -0.38
C SER A 61 6.17 -1.73 0.91
N GLU A 62 6.46 -3.03 1.03
CA GLU A 62 6.17 -3.76 2.27
C GLU A 62 6.94 -3.17 3.46
N GLN A 63 8.19 -2.75 3.26
CA GLN A 63 8.98 -2.12 4.32
C GLN A 63 8.36 -0.79 4.75
N ALA A 64 7.94 0.05 3.80
CA ALA A 64 7.28 1.31 4.11
C ALA A 64 5.98 1.12 4.89
N ILE A 65 5.22 0.06 4.60
CA ILE A 65 4.05 -0.31 5.41
C ILE A 65 4.49 -0.66 6.84
N ARG A 66 5.50 -1.51 7.01
CA ARG A 66 5.98 -1.94 8.33
C ARG A 66 6.48 -0.76 9.18
N GLU A 67 7.24 0.15 8.56
CA GLU A 67 7.79 1.34 9.21
C GLU A 67 6.70 2.35 9.60
N ALA A 68 5.57 2.37 8.88
CA ALA A 68 4.46 3.27 9.15
C ALA A 68 3.47 2.74 10.20
N LEU A 69 3.60 1.50 10.67
CA LEU A 69 2.71 0.95 11.68
C LEU A 69 2.98 1.56 13.06
N PRO A 70 1.93 1.98 13.79
CA PRO A 70 2.06 2.32 15.19
C PRO A 70 2.36 1.05 16.02
N PRO A 71 2.97 1.18 17.21
CA PRO A 71 3.39 0.04 18.02
C PRO A 71 2.25 -0.89 18.45
N GLU A 72 1.01 -0.41 18.49
CA GLU A 72 -0.19 -1.18 18.84
C GLU A 72 -0.69 -2.06 17.68
N LEU A 73 -0.28 -1.78 16.44
CA LEU A 73 -0.61 -2.59 15.28
C LEU A 73 0.56 -3.49 14.91
N SER A 74 0.25 -4.75 14.63
CA SER A 74 1.22 -5.72 14.13
C SER A 74 0.66 -6.50 12.95
N ILE A 75 1.54 -6.81 12.00
CA ILE A 75 1.19 -7.64 10.84
C ILE A 75 1.18 -9.10 11.29
N THR A 76 0.00 -9.72 11.27
CA THR A 76 -0.16 -11.12 11.66
C THR A 76 -0.03 -12.10 10.50
N LYS A 77 -0.32 -11.64 9.26
CA LYS A 77 -0.25 -12.47 8.06
C LYS A 77 -0.05 -11.60 6.82
N ILE A 78 0.79 -12.05 5.91
CA ILE A 78 0.94 -11.49 4.55
C ILE A 78 0.63 -12.60 3.55
N ILE A 79 -0.13 -12.25 2.51
CA ILE A 79 -0.45 -13.14 1.40
C ILE A 79 -0.17 -12.38 0.12
N HIS A 80 0.76 -12.88 -0.69
CA HIS A 80 1.04 -12.31 -2.01
C HIS A 80 0.13 -12.95 -3.05
N ILE A 81 -0.74 -12.14 -3.63
CA ILE A 81 -1.69 -12.56 -4.68
C ILE A 81 -1.40 -11.91 -6.04
N GLY A 82 -0.23 -11.28 -6.19
CA GLY A 82 0.12 -10.48 -7.38
C GLY A 82 0.11 -11.29 -8.69
N GLN A 83 0.39 -12.59 -8.65
CA GLN A 83 0.33 -13.47 -9.83
C GLN A 83 -1.08 -13.58 -10.42
N HIS A 84 -2.12 -13.38 -9.60
CA HIS A 84 -3.51 -13.37 -10.08
C HIS A 84 -3.86 -12.07 -10.81
N TYR A 85 -3.04 -11.02 -10.69
CA TYR A 85 -3.37 -9.70 -11.23
C TYR A 85 -3.14 -9.61 -12.74
N ALA A 86 -2.16 -10.35 -13.28
CA ALA A 86 -1.94 -10.44 -14.73
C ALA A 86 -3.18 -11.01 -15.49
N PRO A 87 -3.69 -12.21 -15.17
CA PRO A 87 -4.89 -12.72 -15.85
C PRO A 87 -6.13 -11.86 -15.57
N THR A 88 -6.18 -11.17 -14.43
CA THR A 88 -7.26 -10.21 -14.14
C THR A 88 -7.22 -9.03 -15.13
N LEU A 89 -6.04 -8.45 -15.38
CA LEU A 89 -5.86 -7.37 -16.35
C LEU A 89 -6.11 -7.83 -17.79
N ASP A 90 -5.68 -9.03 -18.16
CA ASP A 90 -5.92 -9.60 -19.49
C ASP A 90 -7.42 -9.78 -19.78
N LEU A 91 -8.22 -10.12 -18.76
CA LEU A 91 -9.67 -10.24 -18.88
C LEU A 91 -10.40 -8.90 -18.93
N TRP A 92 -9.75 -7.80 -18.53
CA TRP A 92 -10.32 -6.45 -18.63
C TRP A 92 -10.08 -5.81 -20.00
N TYR A 93 -9.11 -6.31 -20.76
CA TYR A 93 -8.74 -5.81 -22.09
C TYR A 93 -9.84 -6.07 -23.14
#